data_AF-A0A942N1E0-F1
#
_entry.id   AF-A0A942N1E0-F1
#
_cell.length_a   1.000
_cell.length_b   1.000
_cell.length_c   1.000
_cell.angle_alpha   90.00
_cell.angle_beta   90.00
_cell.angle_gamma   90.00
#
_symmetry.space_group_name_H-M   'P 1'
#
loop_
_entity.id
_entity.type
_entity.pdbx_description
1 polymer ?
#
loop_
_entity_poly.entity_id
_entity_poly.type
_entity_poly.pdbx_seq_one_letter_code
_entity_poly.pdbx_strand_id
1 'polypeptide(L)'
;MQTERFYPYLLNAIAKNNVLPFTSRCNLGCIFCSHRQNPPGVETFRLPHLPADAVLELAQFLDPRRKVVIGESATRLDEGEPFTHPEAAIILRGVRQRLPETLIALTTNGTLLTQQLADELADLGPLELTVSLNSVTEHGRLLLLNDREPHRALDAIARLASLGIPFHGSLVAMPHLTGMEDITETVSFLAENGALTVRVFLPGYTKFAAKDLRFPLSLWDELVALARELTLSIGVPVIPEPSVLHSLTPEIYGVIRGTPAECAGVLTGDTILAVDGNKARTRVEAFTLAQKAADPKLQLMRDGKLLEVSLDKSQGRPPGFVVQYDLDTARIEQIGDEITCRASVSPLVLASQLGLSVVRAAVEQIGFAPNHVHPVVNRFFGGSIQSAGLLTVEDFLATATELTFTPDMVLVPREAFDHKGCDLTGKNIQVLDEALGFPVVAV
;
A
#
# COMPACT_ATOMS: atom_id res chain seq x y z
N MET A 1 -28.19 -15.85 9.24
CA MET A 1 -28.90 -14.81 8.45
C MET A 1 -28.12 -13.51 8.26
N GLN A 2 -27.32 -13.00 9.22
CA GLN A 2 -26.37 -11.89 8.96
C GLN A 2 -25.04 -12.36 8.33
N THR A 3 -24.64 -13.61 8.56
CA THR A 3 -23.38 -14.19 8.08
C THR A 3 -23.29 -14.31 6.56
N GLU A 4 -24.38 -14.64 5.85
CA GLU A 4 -24.34 -14.90 4.40
C GLU A 4 -23.94 -13.68 3.55
N ARG A 5 -24.17 -12.46 4.03
CA ARG A 5 -23.98 -11.24 3.21
C ARG A 5 -22.52 -10.90 2.92
N PHE A 6 -21.60 -11.21 3.84
CA PHE A 6 -20.18 -10.88 3.67
C PHE A 6 -19.33 -12.07 3.20
N TYR A 7 -19.84 -13.31 3.25
CA TYR A 7 -19.10 -14.51 2.84
C TYR A 7 -18.49 -14.43 1.43
N PRO A 8 -19.18 -13.90 0.40
CA PRO A 8 -18.59 -13.75 -0.93
C PRO A 8 -17.37 -12.81 -0.93
N TYR A 9 -17.43 -11.73 -0.15
CA TYR A 9 -16.32 -10.77 -0.01
C TYR A 9 -15.18 -11.35 0.83
N LEU A 10 -15.51 -12.14 1.86
CA LEU A 10 -14.55 -12.87 2.70
C LEU A 10 -13.77 -13.91 1.89
N LEU A 11 -14.48 -14.76 1.14
CA LEU A 11 -13.84 -15.72 0.24
C LEU A 11 -13.01 -15.03 -0.85
N ASN A 12 -13.46 -13.88 -1.37
CA ASN A 12 -12.68 -13.11 -2.33
C ASN A 12 -11.40 -12.54 -1.70
N ALA A 13 -11.48 -11.92 -0.52
CA ALA A 13 -10.33 -11.41 0.22
C ALA A 13 -9.27 -12.50 0.42
N ILE A 14 -9.71 -13.69 0.83
CA ILE A 14 -8.83 -14.82 1.10
C ILE A 14 -8.27 -15.42 -0.20
N ALA A 15 -9.15 -15.88 -1.09
CA ALA A 15 -8.73 -16.68 -2.25
C ALA A 15 -8.08 -15.85 -3.36
N LYS A 16 -8.39 -14.56 -3.48
CA LYS A 16 -7.83 -13.67 -4.52
C LYS A 16 -6.74 -12.76 -3.99
N ASN A 17 -6.89 -12.22 -2.78
CA ASN A 17 -5.97 -11.23 -2.23
C ASN A 17 -5.02 -11.80 -1.17
N ASN A 18 -5.25 -13.03 -0.70
CA ASN A 18 -4.51 -13.65 0.39
C ASN A 18 -4.59 -12.84 1.70
N VAL A 19 -5.71 -12.13 1.89
CA VAL A 19 -6.03 -11.35 3.08
C VAL A 19 -6.95 -12.19 3.96
N LEU A 20 -6.64 -12.32 5.25
CA LEU A 20 -7.39 -13.12 6.22
C LEU A 20 -8.03 -12.23 7.29
N PRO A 21 -9.19 -11.62 7.01
CA PRO A 21 -9.88 -10.79 7.97
C PRO A 21 -10.72 -11.66 8.92
N PHE A 22 -10.60 -11.41 10.22
CA PHE A 22 -11.35 -12.14 11.26
C PHE A 22 -12.02 -11.26 12.31
N THR A 23 -11.86 -9.93 12.23
CA THR A 23 -12.52 -8.97 13.11
C THR A 23 -12.57 -7.58 12.48
N SER A 24 -13.72 -6.90 12.58
CA SER A 24 -13.83 -5.45 12.31
C SER A 24 -13.81 -4.60 13.59
N ARG A 25 -13.61 -5.21 14.77
CA ARG A 25 -13.55 -4.47 16.02
C ARG A 25 -12.19 -3.79 16.15
N CYS A 26 -12.21 -2.52 16.53
CA CYS A 26 -11.02 -1.75 16.84
C CYS A 26 -11.19 -1.12 18.21
N ASN A 27 -10.13 -1.12 19.02
CA ASN A 27 -10.11 -0.52 20.36
C ASN A 27 -9.69 0.96 20.33
N LEU A 28 -9.26 1.48 19.18
CA LEU A 28 -8.92 2.89 18.97
C LEU A 28 -10.01 3.62 18.17
N GLY A 29 -9.96 4.94 18.24
CA GLY A 29 -10.93 5.84 17.63
C GLY A 29 -10.31 6.84 16.66
N CYS A 30 -9.45 6.37 15.75
CA CYS A 30 -8.63 7.24 14.91
C CYS A 30 -9.45 8.25 14.09
N ILE A 31 -9.09 9.54 14.16
CA ILE A 31 -9.81 10.61 13.47
C ILE A 31 -9.64 10.56 11.94
N PHE A 32 -8.54 10.00 11.49
CA PHE A 32 -8.20 9.79 10.08
C PHE A 32 -8.66 8.43 9.53
N CYS A 33 -9.37 7.62 10.33
CA CYS A 33 -9.85 6.32 9.87
C CYS A 33 -10.77 6.50 8.64
N SER A 34 -10.41 5.87 7.53
CA SER A 34 -11.14 5.97 6.25
C SER A 34 -12.62 5.61 6.39
N HIS A 35 -12.93 4.62 7.23
CA HIS A 35 -14.30 4.16 7.50
C HIS A 35 -15.23 5.23 8.09
N ARG A 36 -14.69 6.33 8.65
CA ARG A 36 -15.50 7.45 9.18
C ARG A 36 -15.92 8.46 8.11
N GLN A 37 -15.25 8.47 6.97
CA GLN A 37 -15.41 9.50 5.93
C GLN A 37 -15.98 8.98 4.61
N ASN A 38 -16.40 7.71 4.58
CA ASN A 38 -17.01 7.10 3.41
C ASN A 38 -18.27 7.88 2.96
N PRO A 39 -18.33 8.31 1.68
CA PRO A 39 -19.54 8.86 1.11
C PRO A 39 -20.75 7.91 1.26
N PRO A 40 -21.98 8.42 1.34
CA PRO A 40 -23.18 7.59 1.21
C PRO A 40 -23.15 6.79 -0.09
N GLY A 41 -23.47 5.50 -0.01
CA GLY A 41 -23.48 4.59 -1.16
C GLY A 41 -22.22 3.75 -1.33
N VAL A 42 -21.15 4.01 -0.57
CA VAL A 42 -20.00 3.08 -0.51
C VAL A 42 -20.42 1.75 0.12
N GLU A 43 -20.13 0.65 -0.57
CA GLU A 43 -20.38 -0.71 -0.08
C GLU A 43 -19.18 -1.24 0.72
N THR A 44 -19.22 -1.08 2.05
CA THR A 44 -18.31 -1.79 2.97
C THR A 44 -19.06 -2.68 3.94
N PHE A 45 -18.37 -3.68 4.48
CA PHE A 45 -18.95 -4.70 5.33
C PHE A 45 -18.16 -4.88 6.62
N ARG A 46 -18.89 -4.85 7.74
CA ARG A 46 -18.35 -5.13 9.06
C ARG A 46 -18.56 -6.58 9.45
N LEU A 47 -17.48 -7.21 9.86
CA LEU A 47 -17.40 -8.55 10.40
C LEU A 47 -17.55 -8.52 11.93
N PRO A 48 -18.26 -9.49 12.52
CA PRO A 48 -18.11 -9.79 13.93
C PRO A 48 -16.72 -10.39 14.19
N HIS A 49 -16.45 -10.76 15.45
CA HIS A 49 -15.39 -11.73 15.73
C HIS A 49 -15.79 -13.06 15.10
N LEU A 50 -15.03 -13.52 14.11
CA LEU A 50 -15.25 -14.81 13.49
C LEU A 50 -14.65 -15.91 14.38
N PRO A 51 -15.42 -16.95 14.75
CA PRO A 51 -14.89 -18.07 15.53
C PRO A 51 -13.60 -18.65 14.93
N ALA A 52 -12.64 -19.02 15.78
CA ALA A 52 -11.33 -19.48 15.31
C ALA A 52 -11.41 -20.68 14.36
N ASP A 53 -12.31 -21.64 14.60
CA ASP A 53 -12.55 -22.78 13.73
C ASP A 53 -12.99 -22.36 12.32
N ALA A 54 -13.97 -21.45 12.22
CA ALA A 54 -14.43 -20.90 10.95
C ALA A 54 -13.32 -20.14 10.20
N VAL A 55 -12.47 -19.38 10.91
CA VAL A 55 -11.33 -18.68 10.31
C VAL A 55 -10.30 -19.69 9.77
N LEU A 56 -10.04 -20.78 10.49
CA LEU A 56 -9.08 -21.81 10.07
C LEU A 56 -9.61 -22.67 8.92
N GLU A 57 -10.92 -22.92 8.85
CA GLU A 57 -11.57 -23.49 7.66
C GLU A 57 -11.39 -22.58 6.45
N LEU A 58 -11.63 -21.28 6.62
CA LEU A 58 -11.47 -20.30 5.55
C LEU A 58 -10.02 -20.14 5.10
N ALA A 59 -9.07 -20.24 6.02
CA ALA A 59 -7.65 -20.18 5.71
C ALA A 59 -7.26 -21.20 4.62
N GLN A 60 -8.03 -22.28 4.41
CA GLN A 60 -7.75 -23.31 3.39
C GLN A 60 -7.71 -22.82 1.96
N PHE A 61 -8.26 -21.64 1.71
CA PHE A 61 -8.24 -21.00 0.41
C PHE A 61 -7.05 -20.02 0.23
N LEU A 62 -6.17 -19.87 1.23
CA LEU A 62 -4.94 -19.08 1.11
C LEU A 62 -3.93 -19.77 0.18
N ASP A 63 -3.21 -18.98 -0.61
CA ASP A 63 -2.11 -19.43 -1.45
C ASP A 63 -0.80 -19.44 -0.63
N PRO A 64 -0.17 -20.60 -0.38
CA PRO A 64 1.05 -20.69 0.43
C PRO A 64 2.24 -19.93 -0.15
N ARG A 65 2.21 -19.57 -1.44
CA ARG A 65 3.30 -18.87 -2.13
C ARG A 65 3.23 -17.35 -1.95
N ARG A 66 2.13 -16.83 -1.41
CA ARG A 66 1.89 -15.39 -1.19
C ARG A 66 1.84 -15.12 0.31
N LYS A 67 2.30 -13.95 0.74
CA LYS A 67 2.20 -13.55 2.14
C LYS A 67 0.74 -13.47 2.58
N VAL A 68 0.41 -13.98 3.76
CA VAL A 68 -0.94 -13.87 4.35
C VAL A 68 -1.04 -12.51 5.01
N VAL A 69 -1.98 -11.68 4.60
CA VAL A 69 -2.15 -10.31 5.14
C VAL A 69 -3.26 -10.30 6.19
N ILE A 70 -2.97 -9.71 7.36
CA ILE A 70 -3.88 -9.62 8.50
C ILE A 70 -3.82 -8.21 9.08
N GLY A 71 -4.99 -7.57 9.26
CA GLY A 71 -5.09 -6.27 9.93
C GLY A 71 -4.87 -5.09 8.98
N GLU A 72 -5.02 -5.30 7.67
CA GLU A 72 -4.91 -4.23 6.67
C GLU A 72 -6.23 -4.10 5.91
N SER A 73 -6.87 -2.92 5.95
CA SER A 73 -8.12 -2.68 5.21
C SER A 73 -7.86 -2.53 3.69
N ALA A 74 -7.56 -3.65 3.03
CA ALA A 74 -7.24 -3.73 1.59
C ALA A 74 -8.42 -4.20 0.72
N THR A 75 -9.59 -4.43 1.34
CA THR A 75 -10.79 -4.95 0.66
C THR A 75 -12.03 -4.18 1.09
N ARG A 76 -13.22 -4.58 0.61
CA ARG A 76 -14.51 -4.02 1.08
C ARG A 76 -14.88 -4.44 2.51
N LEU A 77 -14.06 -5.27 3.14
CA LEU A 77 -14.23 -5.67 4.53
C LEU A 77 -13.52 -4.65 5.41
N ASP A 78 -14.25 -4.08 6.37
CA ASP A 78 -13.65 -3.24 7.39
C ASP A 78 -12.75 -4.13 8.26
N GLU A 79 -11.44 -3.92 8.26
CA GLU A 79 -10.56 -4.61 9.20
C GLU A 79 -10.36 -3.76 10.46
N GLY A 80 -10.40 -4.42 11.61
CA GLY A 80 -10.18 -3.82 12.91
C GLY A 80 -8.77 -4.05 13.43
N GLU A 81 -8.58 -3.93 14.74
CA GLU A 81 -7.34 -4.32 15.41
C GLU A 81 -7.36 -5.84 15.66
N PRO A 82 -6.44 -6.62 15.06
CA PRO A 82 -6.41 -8.07 15.19
C PRO A 82 -6.49 -8.57 16.63
N PHE A 83 -5.76 -7.95 17.56
CA PHE A 83 -5.70 -8.40 18.96
C PHE A 83 -6.92 -8.03 19.81
N THR A 84 -7.93 -7.37 19.24
CA THR A 84 -9.26 -7.28 19.88
C THR A 84 -9.99 -8.62 19.86
N HIS A 85 -9.60 -9.54 18.97
CA HIS A 85 -10.19 -10.86 18.91
C HIS A 85 -9.66 -11.74 20.04
N PRO A 86 -10.53 -12.31 20.90
CA PRO A 86 -10.09 -13.09 22.07
C PRO A 86 -9.29 -14.34 21.69
N GLU A 87 -9.51 -14.88 20.49
CA GLU A 87 -8.82 -16.06 19.97
C GLU A 87 -7.72 -15.72 18.94
N ALA A 88 -7.25 -14.46 18.85
CA ALA A 88 -6.25 -14.04 17.86
C ALA A 88 -5.00 -14.94 17.87
N ALA A 89 -4.46 -15.23 19.05
CA ALA A 89 -3.32 -16.13 19.24
C ALA A 89 -3.57 -17.56 18.73
N ILE A 90 -4.79 -18.08 18.90
CA ILE A 90 -5.19 -19.42 18.42
C ILE A 90 -5.23 -19.41 16.90
N ILE A 91 -5.84 -18.38 16.31
CA ILE A 91 -5.93 -18.20 14.85
C ILE A 91 -4.52 -18.12 14.25
N LEU A 92 -3.64 -17.27 14.78
CA LEU A 92 -2.27 -17.11 14.26
C LEU A 92 -1.49 -18.43 14.30
N ARG A 93 -1.56 -19.16 15.42
CA ARG A 93 -0.93 -20.49 15.54
C ARG A 93 -1.50 -21.50 14.55
N GLY A 94 -2.82 -21.54 14.37
CA GLY A 94 -3.46 -22.43 13.40
C GLY A 94 -3.09 -22.10 11.96
N VAL A 95 -2.97 -20.81 11.60
CA VAL A 95 -2.49 -20.38 10.29
C VAL A 95 -1.05 -20.83 10.08
N ARG A 96 -0.14 -20.58 11.03
CA ARG A 96 1.26 -21.04 10.95
C ARG A 96 1.35 -22.56 10.83
N GLN A 97 0.59 -23.32 11.62
CA GLN A 97 0.63 -24.78 11.59
C GLN A 97 0.34 -25.34 10.20
N ARG A 98 -0.55 -24.70 9.44
CA ARG A 98 -0.92 -25.20 8.12
C ARG A 98 -0.31 -24.48 6.93
N LEU A 99 0.38 -23.37 7.18
CA LEU A 99 1.24 -22.69 6.22
C LEU A 99 2.65 -22.46 6.83
N PRO A 100 3.44 -23.53 7.07
CA PRO A 100 4.67 -23.44 7.88
C PRO A 100 5.70 -22.45 7.36
N GLU A 101 5.86 -22.34 6.04
CA GLU A 101 6.88 -21.49 5.40
C GLU A 101 6.33 -20.16 4.90
N THR A 102 5.00 -19.95 4.95
CA THR A 102 4.38 -18.76 4.36
C THR A 102 4.58 -17.56 5.28
N LEU A 103 5.03 -16.43 4.73
CA LEU A 103 5.16 -15.18 5.47
C LEU A 103 3.77 -14.70 5.93
N ILE A 104 3.62 -14.46 7.24
CA ILE A 104 2.44 -13.78 7.79
C ILE A 104 2.78 -12.30 7.90
N ALA A 105 2.04 -11.43 7.22
CA ALA A 105 2.12 -9.99 7.34
C ALA A 105 1.00 -9.50 8.28
N LEU A 106 1.38 -9.06 9.47
CA LEU A 106 0.46 -8.66 10.54
C LEU A 106 0.63 -7.17 10.84
N THR A 107 -0.47 -6.43 10.76
CA THR A 107 -0.52 -5.02 11.16
C THR A 107 -1.31 -4.85 12.46
N THR A 108 -0.74 -4.14 13.42
CA THR A 108 -1.36 -3.84 14.73
C THR A 108 -1.10 -2.40 15.16
N ASN A 109 -1.97 -1.83 15.97
CA ASN A 109 -1.75 -0.55 16.66
C ASN A 109 -0.86 -0.69 17.91
N GLY A 110 -0.49 -1.92 18.29
CA GLY A 110 0.44 -2.20 19.39
C GLY A 110 -0.13 -2.05 20.81
N THR A 111 -1.29 -1.42 21.00
CA THR A 111 -1.85 -1.16 22.34
C THR A 111 -2.28 -2.42 23.09
N LEU A 112 -2.56 -3.50 22.37
CA LEU A 112 -2.94 -4.81 22.92
C LEU A 112 -1.80 -5.84 22.83
N LEU A 113 -0.63 -5.43 22.32
CA LEU A 113 0.52 -6.30 22.21
C LEU A 113 1.21 -6.46 23.57
N THR A 114 0.65 -7.34 24.39
CA THR A 114 1.19 -7.65 25.72
C THR A 114 2.54 -8.37 25.62
N GLN A 115 3.24 -8.47 26.73
CA GLN A 115 4.47 -9.25 26.85
C GLN A 115 4.29 -10.70 26.36
N GLN A 116 3.22 -11.35 26.78
CA GLN A 116 2.91 -12.72 26.36
C GLN A 116 2.67 -12.82 24.85
N LEU A 117 1.91 -11.88 24.27
CA LEU A 117 1.66 -11.88 22.83
C LEU A 117 2.94 -11.60 22.03
N ALA A 118 3.82 -10.74 22.53
CA ALA A 118 5.11 -10.49 21.89
C ALA A 118 5.98 -11.76 21.86
N ASP A 119 5.99 -12.55 22.94
CA ASP A 119 6.67 -13.85 22.98
C ASP A 119 6.03 -14.83 21.99
N GLU A 120 4.70 -14.90 21.93
CA GLU A 120 4.00 -15.75 20.97
C GLU A 120 4.28 -15.35 19.50
N LEU A 121 4.45 -14.05 19.22
CA LEU A 121 4.86 -13.57 17.90
C LEU A 121 6.32 -13.92 17.57
N ALA A 122 7.22 -13.93 18.55
CA ALA A 122 8.62 -14.33 18.36
C ALA A 122 8.70 -15.76 17.81
N ASP A 123 7.85 -16.65 18.32
CA ASP A 123 7.78 -18.05 17.93
C ASP A 123 6.98 -18.30 16.63
N LEU A 124 6.32 -17.28 16.07
CA LEU A 124 5.42 -17.41 14.92
C LEU A 124 6.14 -17.39 13.55
N GLY A 125 7.44 -17.09 13.50
CA GLY A 125 8.18 -16.84 12.26
C GLY A 125 7.98 -17.91 11.16
N PRO A 126 8.03 -17.54 9.84
CA PRO A 126 8.32 -16.21 9.27
C PRO A 126 7.19 -15.18 9.40
N LEU A 127 7.50 -14.02 10.00
CA LEU A 127 6.57 -12.93 10.33
C LEU A 127 7.10 -11.59 9.78
N GLU A 128 6.21 -10.81 9.16
CA GLU A 128 6.40 -9.39 8.82
C GLU A 128 5.43 -8.59 9.69
N LEU A 129 5.96 -7.91 10.71
CA LEU A 129 5.15 -7.15 11.66
C LEU A 129 5.17 -5.66 11.30
N THR A 130 4.00 -5.04 11.20
CA THR A 130 3.86 -3.58 11.10
C THR A 130 3.15 -3.03 12.33
N VAL A 131 3.78 -2.08 13.01
CA VAL A 131 3.16 -1.36 14.14
C VAL A 131 2.74 0.03 13.69
N SER A 132 1.43 0.27 13.62
CA SER A 132 0.82 1.56 13.31
C SER A 132 0.77 2.44 14.55
N LEU A 133 1.93 3.01 14.90
CA LEU A 133 2.14 3.77 16.13
C LEU A 133 1.46 5.13 16.09
N ASN A 134 1.48 5.80 14.93
CA ASN A 134 0.87 7.11 14.64
C ASN A 134 1.40 8.32 15.44
N SER A 135 1.74 8.17 16.71
CA SER A 135 2.34 9.22 17.53
C SER A 135 3.01 8.61 18.77
N VAL A 136 4.12 9.19 19.23
CA VAL A 136 4.75 8.88 20.52
C VAL A 136 4.32 9.80 21.65
N THR A 137 3.73 10.96 21.32
CA THR A 137 3.35 11.96 22.31
C THR A 137 1.99 11.61 22.92
N GLU A 138 1.81 11.91 24.22
CA GLU A 138 0.50 11.74 24.88
C GLU A 138 -0.59 12.56 24.18
N HIS A 139 -0.26 13.80 23.80
CA HIS A 139 -1.17 14.69 23.09
C HIS A 139 -1.58 14.13 21.72
N GLY A 140 -0.61 13.72 20.89
CA GLY A 140 -0.88 13.18 19.57
C GLY A 140 -1.64 11.86 19.62
N ARG A 141 -1.29 10.95 20.53
CA ARG A 141 -2.03 9.70 20.79
C ARG A 141 -3.48 9.95 21.18
N LEU A 142 -3.72 10.88 22.10
CA LEU A 142 -5.08 11.22 22.52
C LEU A 142 -5.87 11.89 21.39
N LEU A 143 -5.29 12.88 20.72
CA LEU A 143 -5.97 13.65 19.67
C LEU A 143 -6.26 12.80 18.43
N LEU A 144 -5.26 12.08 17.92
CA LEU A 144 -5.35 11.37 16.67
C LEU A 144 -6.04 10.01 16.81
N LEU A 145 -5.80 9.28 17.91
CA LEU A 145 -6.25 7.90 18.09
C LEU A 145 -7.35 7.73 19.13
N ASN A 146 -7.67 8.77 19.91
CA ASN A 146 -8.48 8.67 21.13
C ASN A 146 -7.92 7.64 22.12
N ASP A 147 -6.59 7.53 22.19
CA ASP A 147 -5.92 6.64 23.10
C ASP A 147 -5.59 7.34 24.42
N ARG A 148 -6.03 6.75 25.52
CA ARG A 148 -5.85 7.28 26.89
C ARG A 148 -4.72 6.61 27.65
N GLU A 149 -4.10 5.57 27.07
CA GLU A 149 -3.05 4.78 27.72
C GLU A 149 -1.85 4.64 26.76
N PRO A 150 -1.16 5.75 26.42
CA PRO A 150 -0.16 5.76 25.38
C PRO A 150 1.03 4.81 25.65
N HIS A 151 1.38 4.64 26.93
CA HIS A 151 2.48 3.77 27.36
C HIS A 151 2.40 2.35 26.78
N ARG A 152 1.19 1.76 26.65
CA ARG A 152 1.05 0.35 26.20
C ARG A 152 1.70 0.06 24.85
N ALA A 153 1.47 0.92 23.85
CA ALA A 153 2.08 0.70 22.53
C ALA A 153 3.57 1.06 22.51
N LEU A 154 4.03 1.99 23.36
CA LEU A 154 5.45 2.32 23.47
C LEU A 154 6.23 1.18 24.13
N ASP A 155 5.68 0.62 25.21
CA ASP A 155 6.22 -0.56 25.90
C ASP A 155 6.24 -1.78 24.97
N ALA A 156 5.23 -1.92 24.11
CA ALA A 156 5.19 -2.96 23.11
C ALA A 156 6.33 -2.84 22.09
N ILE A 157 6.62 -1.63 21.59
CA ILE A 157 7.78 -1.38 20.69
C ILE A 157 9.09 -1.73 21.39
N ALA A 158 9.29 -1.27 22.62
CA ALA A 158 10.49 -1.58 23.40
C ALA A 158 10.63 -3.10 23.63
N ARG A 159 9.52 -3.81 23.85
CA ARG A 159 9.51 -5.27 23.99
C ARG A 159 9.90 -5.97 22.69
N LEU A 160 9.35 -5.57 21.55
CA LEU A 160 9.72 -6.12 20.24
C LEU A 160 11.23 -5.97 19.99
N ALA A 161 11.77 -4.79 20.29
CA ALA A 161 13.20 -4.51 20.19
C ALA A 161 14.03 -5.45 21.09
N SER A 162 13.62 -5.63 22.35
CA SER A 162 14.33 -6.51 23.30
C SER A 162 14.34 -7.99 22.90
N LEU A 163 13.32 -8.43 22.15
CA LEU A 163 13.21 -9.78 21.59
C LEU A 163 13.92 -9.93 20.23
N GLY A 164 14.40 -8.83 19.65
CA GLY A 164 15.00 -8.83 18.32
C GLY A 164 14.00 -9.15 17.20
N ILE A 165 12.70 -8.92 17.42
CA ILE A 165 11.66 -9.14 16.40
C ILE A 165 11.74 -7.99 15.39
N PRO A 166 12.07 -8.25 14.12
CA PRO A 166 12.07 -7.20 13.10
C PRO A 166 10.64 -6.71 12.85
N PHE A 167 10.47 -5.39 12.77
CA PHE A 167 9.18 -4.77 12.49
C PHE A 167 9.32 -3.52 11.62
N HIS A 168 8.21 -3.10 11.03
CA HIS A 168 8.04 -1.84 10.34
C HIS A 168 7.18 -0.91 11.19
N GLY A 169 7.52 0.38 11.20
CA GLY A 169 6.70 1.41 11.82
C GLY A 169 5.77 2.07 10.80
N SER A 170 4.63 2.60 11.26
CA SER A 170 3.85 3.52 10.43
C SER A 170 3.13 4.61 11.24
N LEU A 171 2.85 5.73 10.57
CA LEU A 171 2.02 6.82 11.08
C LEU A 171 1.25 7.51 9.96
N VAL A 172 0.09 8.08 10.26
CA VAL A 172 -0.60 9.05 9.40
C VAL A 172 -0.18 10.45 9.82
N ALA A 173 0.52 11.17 8.95
CA ALA A 173 1.08 12.47 9.25
C ALA A 173 0.00 13.55 9.24
N MET A 174 -0.38 14.07 10.41
CA MET A 174 -1.36 15.16 10.55
C MET A 174 -0.74 16.39 11.25
N PRO A 175 0.33 17.00 10.70
CA PRO A 175 1.05 18.07 11.39
C PRO A 175 0.24 19.36 11.54
N HIS A 176 -0.84 19.54 10.77
CA HIS A 176 -1.82 20.61 10.98
C HIS A 176 -2.60 20.47 12.30
N LEU A 177 -2.53 19.31 12.96
CA LEU A 177 -3.13 19.04 14.26
C LEU A 177 -2.08 18.83 15.36
N THR A 178 -1.00 18.08 15.08
CA THR A 178 0.00 17.68 16.09
C THR A 178 1.35 18.39 15.95
N GLY A 179 1.58 19.13 14.87
CA GLY A 179 2.88 19.71 14.54
C GLY A 179 3.82 18.74 13.80
N MET A 180 4.84 19.29 13.12
CA MET A 180 5.86 18.49 12.44
C MET A 180 6.76 17.73 13.42
N GLU A 181 6.94 18.26 14.63
CA GLU A 181 7.77 17.64 15.67
C GLU A 181 7.27 16.25 16.07
N ASP A 182 5.95 16.08 16.21
CA ASP A 182 5.32 14.78 16.53
C ASP A 182 5.67 13.70 15.49
N ILE A 183 5.79 14.05 14.21
CA ILE A 183 6.23 13.15 13.14
C ILE A 183 7.70 12.77 13.37
N THR A 184 8.57 13.77 13.55
CA THR A 184 10.01 13.54 13.71
C THR A 184 10.34 12.72 14.95
N GLU A 185 9.69 13.00 16.08
CA GLU A 185 9.85 12.24 17.32
C GLU A 185 9.38 10.80 17.15
N THR A 186 8.23 10.60 16.49
CA THR A 186 7.67 9.26 16.25
C THR A 186 8.57 8.43 15.35
N VAL A 187 9.08 9.02 14.26
CA VAL A 187 10.00 8.36 13.33
C VAL A 187 11.31 8.01 14.02
N SER A 188 11.91 8.95 14.77
CA SER A 188 13.15 8.71 15.52
C SER A 188 12.98 7.60 16.55
N PHE A 189 11.90 7.61 17.33
CA PHE A 189 11.61 6.56 18.31
C PHE A 189 11.51 5.18 17.65
N LEU A 190 10.80 5.06 16.52
CA LEU A 190 10.70 3.80 15.79
C LEU A 190 12.06 3.32 15.28
N ALA A 191 12.87 4.23 14.72
CA ALA A 191 14.21 3.92 14.23
C ALA A 191 15.17 3.48 15.37
N GLU A 192 15.16 4.20 16.50
CA GLU A 192 15.97 3.89 17.69
C GLU A 192 15.61 2.53 18.31
N ASN A 193 14.36 2.09 18.15
CA ASN A 193 13.89 0.78 18.59
C ASN A 193 14.01 -0.32 17.52
N GLY A 194 14.72 -0.06 16.42
CA GLY A 194 15.08 -1.10 15.43
C GLY A 194 14.06 -1.35 14.33
N ALA A 195 13.18 -0.38 14.03
CA ALA A 195 12.31 -0.48 12.85
C ALA A 195 13.13 -0.63 11.55
N LEU A 196 12.74 -1.57 10.69
CA LEU A 196 13.38 -1.80 9.39
C LEU A 196 13.07 -0.69 8.39
N THR A 197 11.83 -0.18 8.41
CA THR A 197 11.38 1.00 7.68
C THR A 197 10.29 1.70 8.48
N VAL A 198 10.03 2.97 8.17
CA VAL A 198 8.91 3.73 8.72
C VAL A 198 8.06 4.28 7.57
N ARG A 199 6.77 3.91 7.52
CA ARG A 199 5.82 4.44 6.54
C ARG A 199 5.16 5.70 7.08
N VAL A 200 5.32 6.81 6.37
CA VAL A 200 4.64 8.07 6.66
C VAL A 200 3.49 8.21 5.68
N PHE A 201 2.29 7.84 6.12
CA PHE A 201 1.10 8.01 5.30
C PHE A 201 0.77 9.50 5.17
N LEU A 202 0.83 9.99 3.94
CA LEU A 202 0.30 11.29 3.55
C LEU A 202 -1.20 11.27 3.86
N PRO A 203 -1.70 12.26 4.63
CA PRO A 203 -3.08 12.24 5.07
C PRO A 203 -4.01 12.42 3.85
N GLY A 204 -5.23 11.89 3.99
CA GLY A 204 -6.30 12.05 3.01
C GLY A 204 -7.61 12.40 3.69
N TYR A 205 -8.44 13.20 3.03
CA TYR A 205 -9.78 13.53 3.49
C TYR A 205 -10.78 13.57 2.34
N THR A 206 -12.03 13.18 2.61
CA THR A 206 -13.13 13.27 1.63
C THR A 206 -13.85 14.62 1.76
N LYS A 207 -14.74 14.96 0.82
CA LYS A 207 -15.57 16.18 0.93
C LYS A 207 -16.50 16.19 2.16
N PHE A 208 -16.68 15.03 2.81
CA PHE A 208 -17.49 14.84 4.02
C PHE A 208 -16.69 15.04 5.31
N ALA A 209 -15.37 15.21 5.23
CA ALA A 209 -14.53 15.43 6.41
C ALA A 209 -14.89 16.72 7.15
N ALA A 210 -14.79 16.70 8.48
CA ALA A 210 -14.87 17.90 9.32
C ALA A 210 -13.83 18.93 8.88
N LYS A 211 -14.10 20.23 9.10
CA LYS A 211 -13.23 21.32 8.61
C LYS A 211 -11.79 21.19 9.12
N ASP A 212 -11.63 20.79 10.38
CA ASP A 212 -10.31 20.71 11.03
C ASP A 212 -9.44 19.55 10.49
N LEU A 213 -10.04 18.59 9.78
CA LEU A 213 -9.32 17.50 9.11
C LEU A 213 -8.88 17.86 7.67
N ARG A 214 -9.25 19.05 7.18
CA ARG A 214 -8.95 19.48 5.81
C ARG A 214 -7.67 20.29 5.82
N PHE A 215 -6.79 19.98 4.87
CA PHE A 215 -5.49 20.63 4.68
C PHE A 215 -5.25 20.93 3.19
N PRO A 216 -4.39 21.90 2.86
CA PRO A 216 -3.98 22.12 1.47
C PRO A 216 -3.12 20.95 0.97
N LEU A 217 -3.26 20.57 -0.31
CA LEU A 217 -2.46 19.49 -0.91
C LEU A 217 -0.95 19.78 -0.92
N SER A 218 -0.53 21.03 -0.82
CA SER A 218 0.89 21.40 -0.66
C SER A 218 1.53 20.76 0.58
N LEU A 219 0.73 20.36 1.58
CA LEU A 219 1.22 19.62 2.74
C LEU A 219 1.91 18.30 2.33
N TRP A 220 1.48 17.67 1.23
CA TRP A 220 2.13 16.44 0.75
C TRP A 220 3.57 16.69 0.33
N ASP A 221 3.85 17.82 -0.33
CA ASP A 221 5.21 18.18 -0.75
C ASP A 221 6.13 18.37 0.47
N GLU A 222 5.61 19.03 1.51
CA GLU A 222 6.32 19.23 2.79
C GLU A 222 6.63 17.88 3.47
N LEU A 223 5.67 16.96 3.50
CA LEU A 223 5.83 15.64 4.12
C LEU A 223 6.78 14.73 3.32
N VAL A 224 6.73 14.78 1.99
CA VAL A 224 7.66 14.03 1.12
C VAL A 224 9.08 14.54 1.32
N ALA A 225 9.27 15.87 1.40
CA ALA A 225 10.57 16.47 1.67
C ALA A 225 11.11 16.06 3.05
N LEU A 226 10.28 16.14 4.10
CA LEU A 226 10.63 15.72 5.45
C LEU A 226 11.01 14.23 5.50
N ALA A 227 10.22 13.34 4.88
CA ALA A 227 10.51 11.91 4.85
C ALA A 227 11.85 11.62 4.14
N ARG A 228 12.16 12.36 3.07
CA ARG A 228 13.45 12.24 2.38
C ARG A 228 14.61 12.73 3.24
N GLU A 229 14.45 13.85 3.94
CA GLU A 229 15.46 14.35 4.89
C GLU A 229 15.72 13.33 6.00
N LEU A 230 14.66 12.81 6.63
CA LEU A 230 14.76 11.82 7.70
C LEU A 230 15.43 10.53 7.22
N THR A 231 15.09 10.04 6.02
CA THR A 231 15.75 8.87 5.42
C THR A 231 17.27 9.04 5.35
N LEU A 232 17.75 10.25 5.02
CA LEU A 232 19.17 10.56 4.91
C LEU A 232 19.84 10.76 6.27
N SER A 233 19.13 11.28 7.28
CA SER A 233 19.71 11.64 8.58
C SER A 233 19.69 10.50 9.60
N ILE A 234 18.65 9.68 9.64
CA ILE A 234 18.49 8.62 10.66
C ILE A 234 18.99 7.24 10.18
N GLY A 235 19.16 7.08 8.86
CA GLY A 235 19.65 5.84 8.24
C GLY A 235 18.67 4.66 8.36
N VAL A 236 17.37 4.94 8.41
CA VAL A 236 16.25 4.00 8.21
C VAL A 236 15.39 4.57 7.08
N PRO A 237 14.92 3.78 6.10
CA PRO A 237 14.02 4.28 5.06
C PRO A 237 12.70 4.80 5.64
N VAL A 238 12.45 6.10 5.50
CA VAL A 238 11.21 6.78 5.91
C VAL A 238 10.38 7.06 4.66
N ILE A 239 9.38 6.23 4.40
CA ILE A 239 8.74 6.12 3.09
C ILE A 239 7.41 6.90 3.11
N PRO A 240 7.26 7.99 2.34
CA PRO A 240 5.98 8.67 2.22
C PRO A 240 5.03 7.84 1.35
N GLU A 241 3.80 7.67 1.81
CA GLU A 241 2.79 6.88 1.12
C GLU A 241 1.42 7.58 1.04
N PRO A 242 0.78 7.64 -0.15
CA PRO A 242 1.21 7.02 -1.39
C PRO A 242 2.40 7.75 -2.04
N SER A 243 3.09 7.06 -2.96
CA SER A 243 4.19 7.66 -3.71
C SER A 243 3.70 8.78 -4.63
N VAL A 244 4.27 9.97 -4.51
CA VAL A 244 4.04 11.09 -5.45
C VAL A 244 5.20 11.08 -6.46
N LEU A 245 4.97 10.47 -7.62
CA LEU A 245 6.03 10.20 -8.61
C LEU A 245 5.80 10.93 -9.93
N HIS A 246 6.90 11.36 -10.56
CA HIS A 246 6.89 12.09 -11.83
C HIS A 246 7.62 11.36 -12.96
N SER A 247 8.25 10.22 -12.69
CA SER A 247 8.96 9.39 -13.68
C SER A 247 8.96 7.92 -13.28
N LEU A 248 9.33 7.05 -14.23
CA LEU A 248 9.59 5.61 -14.02
C LEU A 248 11.05 5.29 -13.69
N THR A 249 11.90 6.30 -13.50
CA THR A 249 13.34 6.11 -13.24
C THR A 249 13.56 5.18 -12.04
N PRO A 250 14.27 4.04 -12.17
CA PRO A 250 14.47 3.09 -11.08
C PRO A 250 15.43 3.57 -9.98
N GLU A 251 15.12 4.69 -9.34
CA GLU A 251 15.88 5.26 -8.23
C GLU A 251 15.61 4.51 -6.93
N ILE A 252 16.68 4.20 -6.21
CA ILE A 252 16.63 3.63 -4.86
C ILE A 252 16.26 4.72 -3.86
N TYR A 253 15.11 4.54 -3.23
CA TYR A 253 14.57 5.48 -2.24
C TYR A 253 15.33 5.40 -0.90
N GLY A 254 15.72 4.20 -0.49
CA GLY A 254 16.45 3.97 0.76
C GLY A 254 17.08 2.58 0.79
N VAL A 255 17.98 2.34 1.75
CA VAL A 255 18.64 1.05 1.95
C VAL A 255 18.45 0.63 3.40
N ILE A 256 18.03 -0.62 3.63
CA ILE A 256 17.79 -1.17 4.97
C ILE A 256 19.13 -1.67 5.53
N ARG A 257 19.42 -1.33 6.79
CA ARG A 257 20.66 -1.74 7.45
C ARG A 257 20.78 -3.26 7.60
N GLY A 258 22.00 -3.78 7.52
CA GLY A 258 22.32 -5.19 7.66
C GLY A 258 21.79 -6.07 6.53
N THR A 259 21.42 -5.48 5.38
CA THR A 259 20.88 -6.22 4.23
C THR A 259 21.90 -6.35 3.09
N PRO A 260 21.68 -7.27 2.12
CA PRO A 260 22.58 -7.46 0.98
C PRO A 260 22.89 -6.17 0.21
N ALA A 261 21.90 -5.28 0.05
CA ALA A 261 22.10 -3.98 -0.60
C ALA A 261 23.12 -3.10 0.15
N GLU A 262 23.02 -2.99 1.47
CA GLU A 262 23.98 -2.20 2.26
C GLU A 262 25.39 -2.81 2.18
N CYS A 263 25.49 -4.14 2.35
CA CYS A 263 26.78 -4.84 2.27
C CYS A 263 27.46 -4.71 0.90
N ALA A 264 26.67 -4.62 -0.18
CA ALA A 264 27.15 -4.41 -1.53
C ALA A 264 27.51 -2.94 -1.84
N GLY A 265 27.31 -2.02 -0.90
CA GLY A 265 27.62 -0.60 -1.06
C GLY A 265 26.60 0.16 -1.92
N VAL A 266 25.37 -0.35 -2.03
CA VAL A 266 24.23 0.38 -2.63
C VAL A 266 23.86 1.56 -1.74
N LEU A 267 23.58 2.72 -2.33
CA LEU A 267 23.24 3.94 -1.61
C LEU A 267 21.88 4.47 -2.02
N THR A 268 21.25 5.20 -1.10
CA THR A 268 20.08 6.04 -1.40
C THR A 268 20.41 7.01 -2.54
N GLY A 269 19.53 7.08 -3.54
CA GLY A 269 19.69 7.94 -4.73
C GLY A 269 20.40 7.26 -5.90
N ASP A 270 20.96 6.05 -5.73
CA ASP A 270 21.45 5.27 -6.87
C ASP A 270 20.31 4.96 -7.85
N THR A 271 20.58 5.07 -9.15
CA THR A 271 19.63 4.62 -10.19
C THR A 271 20.03 3.26 -10.72
N ILE A 272 19.14 2.28 -10.63
CA ILE A 272 19.35 0.94 -11.20
C ILE A 272 19.09 1.01 -12.71
N LEU A 273 20.12 0.75 -13.51
CA LEU A 273 20.01 0.70 -14.98
C LEU A 273 19.66 -0.69 -15.49
N ALA A 274 20.24 -1.72 -14.86
CA ALA A 274 20.01 -3.11 -15.21
C ALA A 274 20.27 -4.07 -14.04
N VAL A 275 19.65 -5.24 -14.10
CA VAL A 275 19.86 -6.38 -13.19
C VAL A 275 20.19 -7.61 -14.03
N ASP A 276 21.37 -8.20 -13.84
CA ASP A 276 21.89 -9.32 -14.64
C ASP A 276 21.84 -9.05 -16.15
N GLY A 277 22.13 -7.81 -16.55
CA GLY A 277 22.08 -7.36 -17.94
C GLY A 277 20.68 -7.04 -18.48
N ASN A 278 19.61 -7.32 -17.72
CA ASN A 278 18.25 -6.94 -18.10
C ASN A 278 17.99 -5.48 -17.70
N LYS A 279 17.68 -4.63 -18.67
CA LYS A 279 17.39 -3.21 -18.43
C LYS A 279 16.18 -3.07 -17.51
N ALA A 280 16.32 -2.25 -16.46
CA ALA A 280 15.21 -1.87 -15.60
C ALA A 280 14.46 -0.66 -16.19
N ARG A 281 13.17 -0.83 -16.50
CA ARG A 281 12.29 0.20 -17.07
C ARG A 281 11.49 0.95 -16.02
N THR A 282 11.23 0.31 -14.88
CA THR A 282 10.47 0.85 -13.74
C THR A 282 11.13 0.47 -12.41
N ARG A 283 10.78 1.15 -11.33
CA ARG A 283 11.20 0.80 -9.97
C ARG A 283 10.73 -0.61 -9.59
N VAL A 284 9.47 -0.93 -9.91
CA VAL A 284 8.88 -2.25 -9.65
C VAL A 284 9.65 -3.35 -10.41
N GLU A 285 10.02 -3.12 -11.66
CA GLU A 285 10.79 -4.08 -12.45
C GLU A 285 12.20 -4.28 -11.86
N ALA A 286 12.90 -3.20 -11.51
CA ALA A 286 14.22 -3.29 -10.88
C ALA A 286 14.21 -4.11 -9.59
N PHE A 287 13.25 -3.84 -8.70
CA PHE A 287 13.08 -4.58 -7.46
C PHE A 287 12.73 -6.05 -7.73
N THR A 288 11.81 -6.31 -8.65
CA THR A 288 11.35 -7.67 -8.98
C THR A 288 12.46 -8.53 -9.59
N LEU A 289 13.24 -7.97 -10.52
CA LEU A 289 14.40 -8.65 -11.11
C LEU A 289 15.42 -9.00 -10.02
N ALA A 290 15.78 -8.03 -9.18
CA ALA A 290 16.73 -8.25 -8.10
C ALA A 290 16.22 -9.30 -7.10
N GLN A 291 14.95 -9.24 -6.69
CA GLN A 291 14.35 -10.19 -5.76
C GLN A 291 14.35 -11.63 -6.33
N LYS A 292 13.97 -11.80 -7.60
CA LYS A 292 13.85 -13.12 -8.24
C LYS A 292 15.16 -13.83 -8.49
N ALA A 293 16.27 -13.11 -8.60
CA ALA A 293 17.60 -13.67 -8.87
C ALA A 293 18.33 -14.11 -7.59
N ALA A 294 19.24 -15.08 -7.73
CA ALA A 294 20.27 -15.37 -6.73
C ALA A 294 21.53 -14.60 -7.13
N ASP A 295 22.19 -13.98 -6.15
CA ASP A 295 23.39 -13.18 -6.34
C ASP A 295 23.35 -12.14 -7.49
N PRO A 296 22.28 -11.33 -7.61
CA PRO A 296 22.11 -10.46 -8.77
C PRO A 296 23.21 -9.40 -8.89
N LYS A 297 23.63 -9.16 -10.12
CA LYS A 297 24.51 -8.04 -10.49
C LYS A 297 23.68 -6.82 -10.85
N LEU A 298 23.86 -5.74 -10.09
CA LEU A 298 23.22 -4.46 -10.37
C LEU A 298 24.19 -3.55 -11.13
N GLN A 299 23.72 -2.97 -12.23
CA GLN A 299 24.37 -1.84 -12.89
C GLN A 299 23.72 -0.56 -12.38
N LEU A 300 24.50 0.28 -11.69
CA LEU A 300 24.04 1.47 -11.01
C LEU A 300 24.63 2.74 -11.66
N MET A 301 23.85 3.81 -11.67
CA MET A 301 24.33 5.16 -11.95
C MET A 301 24.36 5.96 -10.66
N ARG A 302 25.54 6.43 -10.26
CA ARG A 302 25.77 7.29 -9.09
C ARG A 302 26.58 8.50 -9.50
N ASP A 303 26.04 9.70 -9.33
CA ASP A 303 26.71 10.97 -9.67
C ASP A 303 27.34 10.98 -11.08
N GLY A 304 26.64 10.40 -12.07
CA GLY A 304 27.10 10.29 -13.45
C GLY A 304 28.14 9.19 -13.71
N LYS A 305 28.50 8.38 -12.71
CA LYS A 305 29.41 7.25 -12.84
C LYS A 305 28.65 5.93 -12.86
N LEU A 306 29.04 5.06 -13.80
CA LEU A 306 28.56 3.69 -13.86
C LEU A 306 29.32 2.82 -12.83
N LEU A 307 28.56 2.12 -12.00
CA LEU A 307 29.07 1.17 -11.01
C LEU A 307 28.43 -0.20 -11.25
N GLU A 308 29.14 -1.26 -10.90
CA GLU A 308 28.61 -2.62 -10.88
C GLU A 308 28.81 -3.21 -9.48
N VAL A 309 27.73 -3.71 -8.88
CA VAL A 309 27.74 -4.35 -7.56
C VAL A 309 27.01 -5.68 -7.62
N SER A 310 27.38 -6.63 -6.77
CA SER A 310 26.69 -7.92 -6.64
C SER A 310 26.08 -8.03 -5.25
N LEU A 311 24.81 -8.41 -5.16
CA LEU A 311 24.14 -8.60 -3.87
C LEU A 311 24.34 -10.04 -3.40
N ASP A 312 24.88 -10.28 -2.22
CA ASP A 312 24.95 -11.64 -1.64
C ASP A 312 23.58 -12.04 -1.07
N LYS A 313 22.80 -12.82 -1.83
CA LYS A 313 21.49 -13.30 -1.39
C LYS A 313 21.01 -14.51 -2.16
N SER A 314 20.21 -15.33 -1.50
CA SER A 314 19.49 -16.42 -2.15
C SER A 314 18.30 -15.93 -3.00
N GLN A 315 17.89 -16.80 -3.93
CA GLN A 315 16.76 -16.55 -4.82
C GLN A 315 15.47 -16.25 -4.05
N GLY A 316 14.70 -15.26 -4.52
CA GLY A 316 13.40 -14.90 -3.93
C GLY A 316 13.48 -14.07 -2.65
N ARG A 317 14.67 -13.92 -2.05
CA ARG A 317 14.85 -13.02 -0.91
C ARG A 317 14.85 -11.55 -1.36
N PRO A 318 14.27 -10.62 -0.56
CA PRO A 318 14.33 -9.19 -0.85
C PRO A 318 15.79 -8.70 -1.00
N PRO A 319 16.04 -7.74 -1.91
CA PRO A 319 17.39 -7.25 -2.16
C PRO A 319 17.96 -6.36 -1.05
N GLY A 320 17.11 -5.79 -0.17
CA GLY A 320 17.53 -4.93 0.94
C GLY A 320 17.50 -3.43 0.64
N PHE A 321 17.29 -3.04 -0.61
CA PHE A 321 16.96 -1.67 -0.98
C PHE A 321 15.43 -1.48 -1.07
N VAL A 322 15.00 -0.23 -0.87
CA VAL A 322 13.62 0.22 -0.96
C VAL A 322 13.45 1.07 -2.20
N VAL A 323 12.40 0.81 -2.95
CA VAL A 323 11.93 1.67 -4.04
C VAL A 323 10.48 2.07 -3.80
N GLN A 324 10.10 3.24 -4.27
CA GLN A 324 8.69 3.63 -4.29
C GLN A 324 7.97 2.92 -5.43
N TYR A 325 6.77 2.39 -5.16
CA TYR A 325 5.98 1.71 -6.19
C TYR A 325 5.55 2.72 -7.26
N ASP A 326 5.91 2.45 -8.52
CA ASP A 326 5.45 3.19 -9.70
C ASP A 326 4.42 2.38 -10.50
N LEU A 327 4.87 1.44 -11.34
CA LEU A 327 4.01 0.61 -12.17
C LEU A 327 4.69 -0.71 -12.56
N ASP A 328 3.93 -1.80 -12.48
CA ASP A 328 4.37 -3.11 -12.96
C ASP A 328 4.47 -3.12 -14.50
N THR A 329 5.57 -3.63 -15.04
CA THR A 329 5.77 -3.69 -16.50
C THR A 329 4.77 -4.59 -17.21
N ALA A 330 4.23 -5.61 -16.54
CA ALA A 330 3.14 -6.41 -17.08
C ALA A 330 1.87 -5.58 -17.33
N ARG A 331 1.62 -4.54 -16.52
CA ARG A 331 0.51 -3.60 -16.76
C ARG A 331 0.79 -2.72 -17.98
N ILE A 332 2.03 -2.29 -18.16
CA ILE A 332 2.43 -1.48 -19.31
C ILE A 332 2.23 -2.28 -20.60
N GLU A 333 2.67 -3.54 -20.60
CA GLU A 333 2.49 -4.48 -21.71
C GLU A 333 1.01 -4.74 -21.98
N GLN A 334 0.20 -4.97 -20.94
CA GLN A 334 -1.25 -5.12 -21.08
C GLN A 334 -1.92 -3.90 -21.73
N ILE A 335 -1.55 -2.67 -21.36
CA ILE A 335 -2.07 -1.45 -22.00
C ILE A 335 -1.75 -1.46 -23.51
N GLY A 336 -0.51 -1.78 -23.88
CA GLY A 336 -0.09 -1.82 -25.28
C GLY A 336 -0.80 -2.92 -26.08
N ASP A 337 -0.95 -4.10 -25.48
CA ASP A 337 -1.63 -5.24 -26.09
C ASP A 337 -3.12 -4.93 -26.34
N GLU A 338 -3.82 -4.35 -25.36
CA GLU A 338 -5.25 -4.03 -25.51
C GLU A 338 -5.51 -3.00 -26.64
N ILE A 339 -4.63 -2.00 -26.78
CA ILE A 339 -4.69 -1.00 -27.87
C ILE A 339 -4.39 -1.65 -29.22
N THR A 340 -3.32 -2.45 -29.29
CA THR A 340 -2.86 -3.09 -30.54
C THR A 340 -3.87 -4.13 -31.03
N CYS A 341 -4.37 -5.00 -30.16
CA CYS A 341 -5.34 -6.04 -30.50
C CYS A 341 -6.66 -5.48 -31.03
N ARG A 342 -7.05 -4.27 -30.62
CA ARG A 342 -8.25 -3.59 -31.11
C ARG A 342 -8.00 -2.69 -32.32
N ALA A 343 -6.76 -2.60 -32.78
CA ALA A 343 -6.35 -1.67 -33.84
C ALA A 343 -6.85 -0.23 -33.57
N SER A 344 -6.84 0.18 -32.31
CA SER A 344 -7.31 1.50 -31.90
C SER A 344 -6.36 2.58 -32.41
N VAL A 345 -6.93 3.59 -33.04
CA VAL A 345 -6.25 4.76 -33.61
C VAL A 345 -6.30 5.94 -32.63
N SER A 346 -7.35 6.02 -31.80
CA SER A 346 -7.53 7.08 -30.80
C SER A 346 -7.91 6.50 -29.43
N PRO A 347 -6.99 5.75 -28.77
CA PRO A 347 -7.25 5.21 -27.45
C PRO A 347 -7.28 6.33 -26.42
N LEU A 348 -8.21 6.25 -25.48
CA LEU A 348 -8.23 7.08 -24.27
C LEU A 348 -7.78 6.23 -23.08
N VAL A 349 -6.71 6.64 -22.39
CA VAL A 349 -6.29 6.04 -21.12
C VAL A 349 -6.70 6.97 -19.99
N LEU A 350 -7.63 6.53 -19.16
CA LEU A 350 -8.04 7.25 -17.96
C LEU A 350 -7.15 6.83 -16.80
N ALA A 351 -6.55 7.81 -16.14
CA ALA A 351 -5.68 7.60 -14.98
C ALA A 351 -6.20 8.40 -13.78
N SER A 352 -5.91 7.92 -12.57
CA SER A 352 -6.12 8.74 -11.37
C SER A 352 -5.22 9.98 -11.38
N GLN A 353 -5.63 11.05 -10.68
CA GLN A 353 -4.82 12.27 -10.60
C GLN A 353 -3.42 11.98 -10.05
N LEU A 354 -3.32 11.10 -9.05
CA LEU A 354 -2.04 10.72 -8.45
C LEU A 354 -1.16 9.88 -9.38
N GLY A 355 -1.77 8.99 -10.18
CA GLY A 355 -1.05 8.10 -11.11
C GLY A 355 -0.74 8.71 -12.47
N LEU A 356 -1.21 9.93 -12.76
CA LEU A 356 -1.19 10.52 -14.11
C LEU A 356 0.21 10.53 -14.74
N SER A 357 1.22 11.03 -14.02
CA SER A 357 2.59 11.15 -14.53
C SER A 357 3.22 9.80 -14.82
N VAL A 358 3.00 8.82 -13.93
CA VAL A 358 3.51 7.46 -14.06
C VAL A 358 2.87 6.75 -15.26
N VAL A 359 1.55 6.85 -15.43
CA VAL A 359 0.84 6.24 -16.57
C VAL A 359 1.25 6.90 -17.89
N ARG A 360 1.46 8.22 -17.93
CA ARG A 360 2.00 8.90 -19.13
C ARG A 360 3.37 8.38 -19.52
N ALA A 361 4.30 8.32 -18.57
CA ALA A 361 5.63 7.78 -18.82
C ALA A 361 5.58 6.31 -19.28
N ALA A 362 4.63 5.51 -18.77
CA ALA A 362 4.45 4.13 -19.18
C ALA A 362 3.96 4.00 -20.62
N VAL A 363 2.94 4.78 -21.00
CA VAL A 363 2.37 4.81 -22.35
C VAL A 363 3.39 5.29 -23.39
N GLU A 364 4.31 6.19 -23.03
CA GLU A 364 5.44 6.56 -23.90
C GLU A 364 6.39 5.40 -24.17
N GLN A 365 6.67 4.54 -23.18
CA GLN A 365 7.59 3.40 -23.34
C GLN A 365 7.11 2.38 -24.38
N ILE A 366 5.80 2.32 -24.63
CA ILE A 366 5.17 1.44 -25.63
C ILE A 366 4.76 2.18 -26.91
N GLY A 367 5.27 3.40 -27.12
CA GLY A 367 5.15 4.13 -28.39
C GLY A 367 3.87 4.94 -28.58
N PHE A 368 3.10 5.18 -27.52
CA PHE A 368 1.88 5.98 -27.57
C PHE A 368 2.10 7.38 -26.99
N ALA A 369 1.37 8.36 -27.53
CA ALA A 369 1.53 9.74 -27.13
C ALA A 369 0.86 10.03 -25.76
N PRO A 370 1.52 10.80 -24.85
CA PRO A 370 0.98 11.11 -23.51
C PRO A 370 -0.36 11.84 -23.48
N ASN A 371 -0.71 12.52 -24.58
CA ASN A 371 -1.98 13.22 -24.74
C ASN A 371 -3.18 12.26 -24.81
N HIS A 372 -2.96 10.96 -24.98
CA HIS A 372 -4.00 9.94 -24.84
C HIS A 372 -4.32 9.63 -23.38
N VAL A 373 -3.49 10.10 -22.42
CA VAL A 373 -3.70 9.86 -20.99
C VAL A 373 -4.34 11.07 -20.31
N HIS A 374 -5.56 10.88 -19.81
CA HIS A 374 -6.36 11.91 -19.16
C HIS A 374 -6.59 11.61 -17.67
N PRO A 375 -6.46 12.62 -16.79
CA PRO A 375 -6.78 12.45 -15.38
C PRO A 375 -8.30 12.37 -15.16
N VAL A 376 -8.69 11.49 -14.26
CA VAL A 376 -10.06 11.40 -13.73
C VAL A 376 -10.10 12.10 -12.39
N VAL A 377 -10.96 13.11 -12.29
CA VAL A 377 -11.18 13.82 -11.04
C VAL A 377 -12.14 13.01 -10.18
N ASN A 378 -11.74 12.69 -8.95
CA ASN A 378 -12.62 12.00 -8.01
C ASN A 378 -13.68 12.97 -7.46
N ARG A 379 -14.87 12.97 -8.06
CA ARG A 379 -16.02 13.79 -7.65
C ARG A 379 -16.84 13.10 -6.57
N PHE A 380 -16.85 11.76 -6.58
CA PHE A 380 -17.61 10.96 -5.63
C PHE A 380 -17.11 11.14 -4.19
N PHE A 381 -15.85 10.79 -3.90
CA PHE A 381 -15.21 11.07 -2.60
C PHE A 381 -14.88 12.56 -2.45
N GLY A 382 -14.31 13.18 -3.49
CA GLY A 382 -13.84 14.56 -3.44
C GLY A 382 -12.77 14.79 -2.36
N GLY A 383 -12.57 16.06 -1.98
CA GLY A 383 -11.54 16.41 -1.00
C GLY A 383 -10.15 16.25 -1.58
N SER A 384 -9.26 15.55 -0.88
CA SER A 384 -7.89 15.26 -1.31
C SER A 384 -7.73 13.88 -1.94
N ILE A 385 -8.82 13.14 -2.17
CA ILE A 385 -8.75 11.76 -2.66
C ILE A 385 -8.40 11.73 -4.15
N GLN A 386 -7.27 11.09 -4.46
CA GLN A 386 -6.70 11.05 -5.82
C GLN A 386 -6.31 9.64 -6.29
N SER A 387 -6.59 8.60 -5.51
CA SER A 387 -6.18 7.22 -5.82
C SER A 387 -7.11 6.54 -6.84
N ALA A 388 -6.55 5.67 -7.67
CA ALA A 388 -7.29 4.94 -8.71
C ALA A 388 -8.39 4.04 -8.14
N GLY A 389 -8.11 3.33 -7.04
CA GLY A 389 -9.06 2.41 -6.43
C GLY A 389 -10.28 3.05 -5.76
N LEU A 390 -10.32 4.39 -5.68
CA LEU A 390 -11.45 5.14 -5.13
C LEU A 390 -12.23 5.90 -6.21
N LEU A 391 -11.91 5.71 -7.48
CA LEU A 391 -12.70 6.24 -8.60
C LEU A 391 -13.96 5.40 -8.81
N THR A 392 -15.03 6.06 -9.24
CA THR A 392 -16.32 5.42 -9.55
C THR A 392 -16.63 5.49 -11.03
N VAL A 393 -17.58 4.68 -11.48
CA VAL A 393 -18.17 4.74 -12.84
C VAL A 393 -18.62 6.17 -13.16
N GLU A 394 -19.22 6.88 -12.20
CA GLU A 394 -19.63 8.27 -12.40
C GLU A 394 -18.47 9.21 -12.65
N ASP A 395 -17.34 9.03 -11.95
CA ASP A 395 -16.15 9.85 -12.15
C ASP A 395 -15.59 9.65 -13.57
N PHE A 396 -15.56 8.41 -14.05
CA PHE A 396 -15.12 8.08 -15.42
C PHE A 396 -16.07 8.66 -16.48
N LEU A 397 -17.39 8.51 -16.32
CA LEU A 397 -18.38 9.09 -17.25
C LEU A 397 -18.26 10.60 -17.33
N ALA A 398 -18.17 11.25 -16.18
CA ALA A 398 -17.96 12.69 -16.08
C ALA A 398 -16.76 13.14 -16.92
N THR A 399 -15.59 12.52 -16.72
CA THR A 399 -14.39 12.84 -17.50
C THR A 399 -14.54 12.54 -18.98
N ALA A 400 -15.12 11.40 -19.34
CA ALA A 400 -15.29 11.02 -20.75
C ALA A 400 -16.25 11.95 -21.51
N THR A 401 -17.30 12.45 -20.87
CA THR A 401 -18.26 13.41 -21.47
C THR A 401 -17.70 14.81 -21.67
N GLU A 402 -16.61 15.16 -20.98
CA GLU A 402 -15.96 16.48 -21.06
C GLU A 402 -14.85 16.54 -22.12
N LEU A 403 -14.60 15.43 -22.83
CA LEU A 403 -13.57 15.37 -23.86
C LEU A 403 -13.95 16.16 -25.11
N THR A 404 -12.94 16.76 -25.74
CA THR A 404 -13.08 17.53 -26.98
C THR A 404 -12.86 16.69 -28.24
N PHE A 405 -12.55 15.41 -28.08
CA PHE A 405 -12.37 14.44 -29.16
C PHE A 405 -13.14 13.16 -28.84
N THR A 406 -13.37 12.34 -29.86
CA THR A 406 -14.08 11.06 -29.74
C THR A 406 -13.06 9.92 -29.76
N PRO A 407 -12.84 9.20 -28.64
CA PRO A 407 -12.00 8.02 -28.65
C PRO A 407 -12.70 6.84 -29.34
N ASP A 408 -11.92 5.85 -29.78
CA ASP A 408 -12.45 4.58 -30.30
C ASP A 408 -12.39 3.43 -29.27
N MET A 409 -11.70 3.64 -28.14
CA MET A 409 -11.74 2.79 -26.95
C MET A 409 -11.31 3.56 -25.71
N VAL A 410 -11.70 3.05 -24.53
CA VAL A 410 -11.30 3.61 -23.23
C VAL A 410 -10.64 2.56 -22.36
N LEU A 411 -9.49 2.88 -21.78
CA LEU A 411 -8.80 2.09 -20.78
C LEU A 411 -8.97 2.76 -19.42
N VAL A 412 -9.39 2.00 -18.41
CA VAL A 412 -9.59 2.47 -17.03
C VAL A 412 -8.74 1.65 -16.06
N PRO A 413 -8.33 2.18 -14.91
CA PRO A 413 -7.54 1.42 -13.94
C PRO A 413 -8.38 0.31 -13.32
N ARG A 414 -7.92 -0.95 -13.40
CA ARG A 414 -8.63 -2.09 -12.80
C ARG A 414 -8.85 -1.95 -11.30
N GLU A 415 -8.01 -1.17 -10.61
CA GLU A 415 -8.08 -0.94 -9.17
C GLU A 415 -9.43 -0.35 -8.73
N ALA A 416 -10.12 0.38 -9.62
CA ALA A 416 -11.44 0.96 -9.34
C ALA A 416 -12.56 -0.09 -9.27
N PHE A 417 -12.30 -1.33 -9.71
CA PHE A 417 -13.32 -2.37 -9.86
C PHE A 417 -12.97 -3.62 -9.07
N ASP A 418 -13.98 -4.29 -8.53
CA ASP A 418 -13.82 -5.59 -7.91
C ASP A 418 -13.75 -6.73 -8.95
N HIS A 419 -13.64 -7.97 -8.48
CA HIS A 419 -13.59 -9.17 -9.35
C HIS A 419 -14.85 -9.39 -10.21
N LYS A 420 -15.95 -8.66 -9.96
CA LYS A 420 -17.18 -8.68 -10.77
C LYS A 420 -17.25 -7.50 -11.74
N GLY A 421 -16.23 -6.64 -11.76
CA GLY A 421 -16.23 -5.40 -12.54
C GLY A 421 -17.07 -4.29 -11.91
N CYS A 422 -17.41 -4.38 -10.62
CA CYS A 422 -18.20 -3.37 -9.93
C CYS A 422 -17.32 -2.39 -9.17
N ASP A 423 -17.61 -1.09 -9.27
CA ASP A 423 -17.00 -0.06 -8.44
C ASP A 423 -17.50 -0.12 -6.98
N LEU A 424 -16.97 0.74 -6.11
CA LEU A 424 -17.35 0.81 -4.69
C LEU A 424 -18.81 1.17 -4.42
N THR A 425 -19.56 1.63 -5.43
CA THR A 425 -21.00 1.92 -5.35
C THR A 425 -21.87 0.75 -5.86
N GLY A 426 -21.23 -0.31 -6.35
CA GLY A 426 -21.88 -1.48 -6.93
C GLY A 426 -22.14 -1.37 -8.44
N LYS A 427 -21.73 -0.28 -9.09
CA LYS A 427 -21.97 -0.09 -10.54
C LYS A 427 -20.94 -0.83 -11.36
N ASN A 428 -21.43 -1.59 -12.34
CA ASN A 428 -20.58 -2.38 -13.22
C ASN A 428 -19.92 -1.51 -14.30
N ILE A 429 -18.68 -1.84 -14.66
CA ILE A 429 -17.93 -1.20 -15.74
C ILE A 429 -18.70 -1.18 -17.07
N GLN A 430 -19.57 -2.16 -17.35
CA GLN A 430 -20.41 -2.20 -18.54
C GLN A 430 -21.33 -0.98 -18.70
N VAL A 431 -21.66 -0.29 -17.61
CA VAL A 431 -22.39 0.99 -17.67
C VAL A 431 -21.60 2.05 -18.45
N LEU A 432 -20.26 2.00 -18.39
CA LEU A 432 -19.40 2.87 -19.21
C LEU A 432 -19.49 2.51 -20.69
N ASP A 433 -19.45 1.22 -21.04
CA ASP A 433 -19.58 0.75 -22.42
C ASP A 433 -20.87 1.25 -23.06
N GLU A 434 -21.99 1.04 -22.37
CA GLU A 434 -23.32 1.40 -22.83
C GLU A 434 -23.50 2.91 -22.99
N ALA A 435 -22.97 3.69 -22.05
CA ALA A 435 -23.10 5.14 -22.05
C ALA A 435 -22.20 5.82 -23.08
N LEU A 436 -20.99 5.31 -23.30
CA LEU A 436 -20.01 5.91 -24.21
C LEU A 436 -20.15 5.43 -25.65
N GLY A 437 -20.69 4.22 -25.87
CA GLY A 437 -20.81 3.64 -27.21
C GLY A 437 -19.48 3.13 -27.79
N PHE A 438 -18.45 2.99 -26.97
CA PHE A 438 -17.13 2.45 -27.31
C PHE A 438 -16.69 1.40 -26.28
N PRO A 439 -15.80 0.46 -26.63
CA PRO A 439 -15.29 -0.52 -25.68
C PRO A 439 -14.52 0.13 -24.53
N VAL A 440 -14.86 -0.21 -23.29
CA VAL A 440 -14.14 0.14 -22.07
C VAL A 440 -13.49 -1.10 -21.48
N VAL A 441 -12.19 -1.02 -21.20
CA VAL A 441 -11.40 -2.13 -20.69
C VAL A 441 -10.70 -1.71 -19.41
N ALA A 442 -10.91 -2.49 -18.34
CA ALA A 442 -10.15 -2.37 -17.12
C ALA A 442 -8.78 -3.04 -17.31
N VAL A 443 -7.71 -2.26 -17.22
CA VAL A 443 -6.33 -2.73 -17.28
C VAL A 443 -5.72 -2.68 -15.91
#